data_AF-A0A397SAP2-F1
#
_entry.id   AF-A0A397SAP2-F1
#
_cell.length_a   1.000
_cell.length_b   1.000
_cell.length_c   1.000
_cell.angle_alpha   90.00
_cell.angle_beta   90.00
_cell.angle_gamma   90.00
#
_symmetry.space_group_name_H-M   'P 1'
#
loop_
_entity.id
_entity.type
_entity.pdbx_description
1 polymer ?
#
loop_
_entity_poly.entity_id
_entity_poly.type
_entity_poly.pdbx_seq_one_letter_code
_entity_poly.pdbx_strand_id
1 'polypeptide(L)'
;MKESYENEILFPKISSSTGMDIILEFTYTGSIKEESLNKDIIESFRAANYFQLLELREFIIKTIKTTNYTNNYSPELLFKAVNIRRYILLNLLVLAVATIPLNKYY
;
A
#
# COMPACT_ATOMS: atom_id res chain seq x y z
N MET A 1 13.92 2.52 28.25
CA MET A 1 14.23 3.24 26.99
C MET A 1 15.52 3.98 27.23
N LYS A 2 16.58 3.72 26.44
CA LYS A 2 17.79 4.53 26.52
C LYS A 2 17.53 5.76 25.65
N GLU A 3 17.66 6.95 26.23
CA GLU A 3 17.69 8.15 25.41
C GLU A 3 18.98 8.12 24.58
N SER A 4 18.83 7.96 23.27
CA SER A 4 19.86 8.25 22.30
C SER A 4 19.59 9.66 21.77
N TYR A 5 20.56 10.56 21.84
CA TYR A 5 20.50 11.90 21.24
C TYR A 5 20.68 11.86 19.71
N GLU A 6 20.24 10.78 19.08
CA GLU A 6 20.25 10.63 17.63
C GLU A 6 19.08 11.43 17.07
N ASN A 7 19.39 12.38 16.19
CA ASN A 7 18.39 13.24 15.54
C ASN A 7 17.81 12.61 14.27
N GLU A 8 18.30 11.44 13.87
CA GLU A 8 17.90 10.73 12.67
C GLU A 8 17.60 9.26 12.99
N ILE A 9 16.59 8.71 12.32
CA ILE A 9 16.21 7.31 12.43
C ILE A 9 16.17 6.72 11.03
N LEU A 10 16.90 5.62 10.83
CA LEU A 10 16.96 4.93 9.54
C LEU A 10 16.01 3.73 9.53
N PHE A 11 15.17 3.67 8.49
CA PHE A 11 14.28 2.54 8.24
C PHE A 11 14.70 1.79 6.97
N PRO A 12 15.67 0.84 7.05
CA PRO A 12 16.25 0.19 5.87
C PRO A 12 15.23 -0.66 5.07
N LYS A 13 14.06 -0.97 5.63
CA LYS A 13 13.01 -1.74 4.95
C LYS A 13 11.96 -0.86 4.24
N ILE A 14 12.00 0.46 4.44
CA ILE A 14 11.14 1.44 3.78
C ILE A 14 11.91 2.04 2.62
N SER A 15 11.51 1.69 1.41
CA SER A 15 12.21 2.07 0.17
C SER A 15 11.74 3.39 -0.45
N SER A 16 10.61 3.93 0.00
CA SER A 16 9.96 5.10 -0.62
C SER A 16 9.56 6.13 0.43
N SER A 17 9.77 7.41 0.10
CA SER A 17 9.30 8.55 0.90
C SER A 17 7.77 8.52 1.07
N THR A 18 7.03 8.14 0.02
CA THR A 18 5.57 8.06 0.06
C THR A 18 5.07 7.11 1.15
N GLY A 19 5.79 6.00 1.39
CA GLY A 19 5.47 5.07 2.45
C GLY A 19 5.59 5.71 3.84
N MET A 20 6.63 6.52 4.06
CA MET A 20 6.84 7.20 5.34
C MET A 20 5.88 8.37 5.54
N ASP A 21 5.58 9.13 4.49
CA ASP A 21 4.63 10.25 4.54
C ASP A 21 3.25 9.78 5.01
N ILE A 22 2.80 8.63 4.50
CA ILE A 22 1.55 7.97 4.90
C ILE A 22 1.59 7.53 6.37
N ILE A 23 2.71 6.97 6.83
CA ILE A 23 2.85 6.56 8.24
C ILE A 23 2.77 7.79 9.15
N LEU A 24 3.44 8.87 8.79
CA LEU A 24 3.40 10.12 9.55
C LEU A 24 1.99 10.72 9.54
N GLU A 25 1.37 10.88 8.38
CA GLU A 25 0.00 11.40 8.27
C GLU A 25 -0.98 10.60 9.14
N PHE A 26 -0.96 9.27 9.05
CA PHE A 26 -1.84 8.41 9.85
C PHE A 26 -1.53 8.50 11.34
N THR A 27 -0.25 8.49 11.73
CA THR A 27 0.12 8.53 13.15
C THR A 27 -0.25 9.86 13.81
N TYR A 28 -0.16 10.97 13.06
CA TYR A 28 -0.50 12.30 13.57
C TYR A 28 -2.00 12.61 13.53
N THR A 29 -2.72 12.12 12.53
CA THR A 29 -4.12 12.51 12.30
C THR A 29 -5.13 11.40 12.59
N GLY A 30 -4.69 10.16 12.73
CA GLY A 30 -5.54 8.97 12.84
C GLY A 30 -6.27 8.61 11.54
N SER A 31 -5.95 9.26 10.42
CA SER A 31 -6.67 9.07 9.15
C SER A 31 -5.75 9.29 7.94
N ILE A 32 -6.18 8.81 6.77
CA ILE A 32 -5.54 9.10 5.48
C ILE A 32 -6.63 9.32 4.45
N LYS A 33 -6.42 10.29 3.56
CA LYS A 33 -7.30 10.48 2.40
C LYS A 33 -7.05 9.41 1.33
N GLU A 34 -8.11 8.88 0.73
CA GLU A 34 -7.98 7.86 -0.33
C GLU A 34 -7.14 8.34 -1.53
N GLU A 35 -7.19 9.63 -1.84
CA GLU A 35 -6.38 10.26 -2.89
C GLU A 35 -4.86 10.15 -2.66
N SER A 36 -4.43 10.10 -1.39
CA SER A 36 -3.02 9.93 -1.00
C SER A 36 -2.50 8.51 -1.29
N LEU A 37 -3.39 7.52 -1.45
CA LEU A 37 -3.02 6.12 -1.68
C LEU A 37 -2.82 5.77 -3.17
N ASN A 38 -3.25 6.62 -4.11
CA ASN A 38 -3.46 6.20 -5.50
C ASN A 38 -2.20 5.79 -6.31
N LYS A 39 -1.02 6.33 -5.99
CA LYS A 39 0.21 6.09 -6.77
C LYS A 39 1.10 5.00 -6.19
N ASP A 40 1.11 4.83 -4.87
CA ASP A 40 2.07 3.96 -4.18
C ASP A 40 1.41 3.06 -3.12
N ILE A 41 0.14 2.67 -3.31
CA ILE A 41 -0.63 1.85 -2.36
C ILE A 41 0.12 0.60 -1.86
N ILE A 42 0.99 0.05 -2.70
CA ILE A 42 1.85 -1.08 -2.39
C ILE A 42 2.92 -0.71 -1.36
N GLU A 43 3.59 0.43 -1.51
CA GLU A 43 4.56 0.93 -0.54
C GLU A 43 3.85 1.38 0.75
N SER A 44 2.66 1.98 0.64
CA SER A 44 1.80 2.29 1.80
C SER A 44 1.48 1.03 2.60
N PHE A 45 1.09 -0.06 1.91
CA PHE A 45 0.81 -1.34 2.55
C PHE A 45 2.07 -1.95 3.20
N ARG A 46 3.22 -1.87 2.53
CA ARG A 46 4.51 -2.33 3.08
C ARG A 46 4.87 -1.56 4.35
N ALA A 47 4.75 -0.24 4.33
CA ALA A 47 5.04 0.63 5.45
C ALA A 47 4.07 0.35 6.62
N ALA A 48 2.76 0.35 6.38
CA ALA A 48 1.75 0.10 7.39
C ALA A 48 2.00 -1.25 8.09
N ASN A 49 2.37 -2.25 7.30
CA ASN A 49 2.70 -3.54 7.83
C ASN A 49 4.05 -3.58 8.58
N TYR A 50 5.09 -2.88 8.10
CA TYR A 50 6.39 -2.80 8.77
C TYR A 50 6.25 -2.19 10.17
N PHE A 51 5.48 -1.10 10.28
CA PHE A 51 5.16 -0.43 11.55
C PHE A 51 4.02 -1.09 12.34
N GLN A 52 3.45 -2.18 11.84
CA GLN A 52 2.36 -2.94 12.48
C GLN A 52 1.09 -2.11 12.75
N LEU A 53 0.80 -1.11 11.91
CA LEU A 53 -0.40 -0.30 11.98
C LEU A 53 -1.58 -1.06 11.36
N LEU A 54 -2.28 -1.84 12.19
CA LEU A 54 -3.37 -2.72 11.76
C LEU A 54 -4.50 -1.95 11.06
N GLU A 55 -4.97 -0.87 11.67
CA GLU A 55 -6.08 -0.06 11.16
C GLU A 55 -5.76 0.54 9.79
N LEU A 56 -4.55 1.11 9.64
CA LEU A 56 -4.08 1.63 8.35
C LEU A 56 -3.97 0.52 7.30
N ARG A 57 -3.46 -0.65 7.69
CA ARG A 57 -3.36 -1.80 6.78
C ARG A 57 -4.73 -2.29 6.32
N GLU A 58 -5.70 -2.36 7.21
CA GLU A 58 -7.08 -2.75 6.90
C GLU A 58 -7.79 -1.71 6.03
N PHE A 59 -7.57 -0.42 6.31
CA PHE A 59 -8.05 0.68 5.48
C PHE A 59 -7.54 0.54 4.03
N ILE A 60 -6.23 0.33 3.85
CA ILE A 60 -5.62 0.13 2.52
C ILE A 60 -6.24 -1.08 1.80
N ILE A 61 -6.41 -2.22 2.48
CA ILE A 61 -7.05 -3.41 1.89
C ILE A 61 -8.48 -3.10 1.46
N LYS A 62 -9.23 -2.36 2.28
CA LYS A 62 -10.60 -1.95 1.97
C LYS A 62 -10.62 -1.05 0.75
N THR A 63 -9.74 -0.05 0.67
CA THR A 63 -9.61 0.84 -0.49
C THR A 63 -9.32 0.05 -1.78
N ILE A 64 -8.38 -0.93 -1.75
CA ILE A 64 -8.09 -1.81 -2.90
C ILE A 64 -9.33 -2.59 -3.35
N LYS A 65 -10.18 -3.05 -2.42
CA LYS A 65 -11.40 -3.80 -2.74
C LYS A 65 -12.53 -2.92 -3.27
N THR A 66 -12.68 -1.70 -2.75
CA THR A 66 -13.79 -0.80 -3.09
C THR A 66 -13.54 -0.01 -4.35
N THR A 67 -12.29 0.44 -4.55
CA THR A 67 -11.90 1.06 -5.80
C THR A 67 -11.62 -0.06 -6.79
N ASN A 68 -12.47 -0.20 -7.79
CA ASN A 68 -12.18 -1.00 -8.97
C ASN A 68 -10.92 -0.42 -9.63
N TYR A 69 -9.72 -0.80 -9.17
CA TYR A 69 -8.42 -0.53 -9.80
C TYR A 69 -8.31 -1.19 -11.20
N THR A 70 -9.45 -1.43 -11.86
CA THR A 70 -9.66 -1.97 -13.21
C THR A 70 -9.27 -0.98 -14.30
N ASN A 71 -9.09 0.30 -13.97
CA ASN A 71 -8.50 1.26 -14.90
C ASN A 71 -6.97 1.14 -14.84
N ASN A 72 -6.39 0.37 -15.77
CA ASN A 72 -5.00 0.36 -16.24
C ASN A 72 -3.84 0.11 -15.25
N TYR A 73 -4.02 0.19 -13.93
CA TYR A 73 -2.92 0.08 -12.96
C TYR A 73 -2.74 -1.32 -12.36
N SER A 74 -3.73 -2.21 -12.47
CA SER A 74 -3.68 -3.52 -11.80
C SER A 74 -2.53 -4.44 -12.26
N PRO A 75 -2.10 -4.50 -13.53
CA PRO A 75 -0.98 -5.36 -13.92
C PRO A 75 0.37 -4.86 -13.37
N GLU A 76 0.59 -3.55 -13.36
CA GLU A 76 1.82 -2.94 -12.83
C GLU A 76 1.88 -3.08 -11.30
N LEU A 77 0.75 -2.88 -10.62
CA LEU A 77 0.63 -3.10 -9.18
C LEU A 77 0.86 -4.58 -8.81
N LEU A 78 0.34 -5.52 -9.63
CA LEU A 78 0.61 -6.95 -9.45
C LEU A 78 2.11 -7.25 -9.59
N PHE A 79 2.77 -6.70 -10.60
CA PHE A 79 4.22 -6.86 -10.79
C PHE A 79 5.00 -6.38 -9.55
N LYS A 80 4.65 -5.19 -9.01
CA LYS A 80 5.25 -4.68 -7.77
C LYS A 80 4.94 -5.59 -6.56
N ALA A 81 3.74 -6.17 -6.50
CA ALA A 81 3.30 -7.01 -5.39
C ALA A 81 3.90 -8.43 -5.37
N VAL A 82 4.28 -9.00 -6.51
CA VAL A 82 4.95 -10.31 -6.59
C VAL A 82 6.21 -10.35 -5.73
N ASN A 83 6.93 -9.22 -5.63
CA ASN A 83 8.13 -9.11 -4.81
C ASN A 83 7.86 -9.13 -3.29
N ILE A 84 6.61 -9.01 -2.87
CA ILE A 84 6.25 -8.77 -1.46
C ILE A 84 5.99 -10.08 -0.70
N ARG A 85 5.87 -11.22 -1.40
CA ARG A 85 5.57 -12.55 -0.80
C ARG A 85 4.45 -12.51 0.25
N ARG A 86 3.48 -11.62 0.10
CA ARG A 86 2.33 -11.50 1.02
C ARG A 86 1.07 -11.95 0.32
N TYR A 87 0.64 -13.17 0.67
CA TYR A 87 -0.48 -13.88 0.07
C TYR A 87 -1.77 -13.07 0.02
N ILE A 88 -2.07 -12.25 1.03
CA ILE A 88 -3.29 -11.43 1.07
C ILE A 88 -3.29 -10.33 -0.01
N LEU A 89 -2.22 -9.54 -0.11
CA LEU A 89 -2.15 -8.45 -1.10
C LEU A 89 -2.08 -9.03 -2.53
N LEU A 90 -1.31 -10.11 -2.70
CA LEU A 90 -1.17 -10.77 -4.00
C LEU A 90 -2.50 -11.35 -4.49
N ASN A 91 -3.24 -12.05 -3.64
CA ASN A 91 -4.55 -12.62 -4.01
C ASN A 91 -5.56 -11.53 -4.38
N LEU A 92 -5.57 -10.41 -3.64
CA LEU A 92 -6.47 -9.29 -3.95
C LEU A 92 -6.15 -8.67 -5.32
N LEU A 93 -4.88 -8.49 -5.64
CA LEU A 93 -4.45 -7.94 -6.93
C LEU A 93 -4.69 -8.92 -8.09
N VAL A 94 -4.48 -10.22 -7.88
CA VAL A 94 -4.80 -11.25 -8.88
C VAL A 94 -6.28 -11.24 -9.23
N LEU A 95 -7.17 -11.16 -8.22
CA LEU A 95 -8.61 -11.05 -8.44
C LEU A 95 -8.96 -9.76 -9.20
N ALA A 96 -8.34 -8.64 -8.85
CA ALA A 96 -8.57 -7.36 -9.52
C ALA A 96 -8.07 -7.33 -10.98
N VAL A 97 -6.99 -8.05 -11.30
CA VAL A 97 -6.51 -8.21 -12.69
C VAL A 97 -7.45 -9.15 -13.46
N ALA A 98 -7.90 -10.24 -12.84
CA ALA A 98 -8.76 -11.24 -13.48
C ALA A 98 -10.16 -10.70 -13.87
N THR A 99 -10.62 -9.62 -13.23
CA THR A 99 -11.89 -8.95 -13.59
C THR A 99 -11.76 -7.95 -14.74
N ILE A 100 -10.55 -7.66 -15.23
CA ILE A 100 -10.36 -6.80 -16.40
C ILE A 100 -10.77 -7.57 -17.67
N PRO A 101 -11.77 -7.07 -18.44
CA PRO A 101 -12.15 -7.72 -19.69
C PRO A 101 -10.99 -7.64 -20.69
N LEU A 102 -10.55 -8.81 -21.18
CA LEU A 102 -9.44 -8.94 -22.13
C LEU A 102 -9.71 -8.33 -23.50
N ASN A 103 -10.99 -8.06 -23.83
CA ASN A 103 -11.39 -7.52 -25.12
C ASN A 103 -12.52 -6.49 -24.93
N LYS A 104 -12.30 -5.26 -25.42
CA LYS A 104 -13.29 -4.17 -25.40
C LYS A 104 -14.06 -4.04 -26.73
N TYR A 105 -13.96 -5.04 -27.61
CA TYR A 105 -14.59 -5.03 -28.93
C TYR A 105 -15.48 -6.26 -29.13
N TYR A 106 -16.78 -6.08 -28.93
CA TYR A 106 -17.88 -6.62 -29.74
C TYR A 106 -19.06 -5.65 -29.65
#